data_AF-A0AAW1U2X1-F1
#
_entry.id   AF-A0AAW1U2X1-F1
#
_cell.length_a   1.000
_cell.length_b   1.000
_cell.length_c   1.000
_cell.angle_alpha   90.00
_cell.angle_beta   90.00
_cell.angle_gamma   90.00
#
_symmetry.space_group_name_H-M   'P 1'
#
loop_
_entity.id
_entity.type
_entity.pdbx_description
1 polymer ?
#
loop_
_entity_poly.entity_id
_entity_poly.type
_entity_poly.pdbx_seq_one_letter_code
_entity_poly.pdbx_strand_id
1 'polypeptide(L)'
;MPNVREPADNQLLEYVAKNKKRDDESATTTTGQPLVYKDASLTIDPKGPILFQDYFLIDELAHFSRERIPERVVHAKGAGAFGYFEVTHDITQYTAAKVFSQIGKKTPIAVRFSQVAGEMGYPDSVRDVRGFAIKFYTEDGIWDLVGNNTPIFFIRDAVLFPSFIHTLKRNPTTHIRPDYDMFWDFISLRPETTHQTVVFFSDRGIPDGYRYMHGYGSNTFAFVNAEGKFYYCKFHYLSDQGIRNLQPDVAMK
;
A
#
# COMPACT_ATOMS: atom_id res chain seq x y z
N MET A 1 2.01 -18.49 -28.97
CA MET A 1 0.79 -17.67 -28.77
C MET A 1 1.12 -16.28 -29.28
N PRO A 2 0.23 -15.58 -30.00
CA PRO A 2 0.54 -14.21 -30.43
C PRO A 2 0.85 -13.37 -29.18
N ASN A 3 1.87 -12.51 -29.27
CA ASN A 3 2.27 -11.53 -28.24
C ASN A 3 1.10 -10.58 -27.92
N VAL A 4 0.12 -11.04 -27.15
CA VAL A 4 -0.92 -10.17 -26.59
C VAL A 4 -0.29 -9.55 -25.35
N ARG A 5 0.05 -8.26 -25.45
CA ARG A 5 0.52 -7.45 -24.33
C ARG A 5 -0.49 -7.49 -23.17
N GLU A 6 -0.01 -7.49 -21.94
CA GLU A 6 -0.87 -7.46 -20.75
C GLU A 6 -1.59 -6.09 -20.64
N PRO A 7 -2.74 -6.00 -19.95
CA PRO A 7 -3.45 -4.72 -19.79
C PRO A 7 -2.60 -3.60 -19.20
N ALA A 8 -1.69 -3.92 -18.28
CA ALA A 8 -0.75 -2.95 -17.70
C ALA A 8 0.18 -2.33 -18.77
N ASP A 9 0.64 -3.13 -19.72
CA ASP A 9 1.51 -2.67 -20.83
C ASP A 9 0.76 -1.79 -21.84
N ASN A 10 -0.57 -1.93 -21.88
CA ASN A 10 -1.45 -1.21 -22.81
C ASN A 10 -2.06 0.06 -22.22
N GLN A 11 -1.73 0.44 -20.97
CA GLN A 11 -2.39 1.55 -20.26
C GLN A 11 -2.43 2.87 -21.06
N LEU A 12 -1.31 3.27 -21.68
CA LEU A 12 -1.25 4.50 -22.49
C LEU A 12 -2.06 4.39 -23.79
N LEU A 13 -2.06 3.20 -24.42
CA LEU A 13 -2.81 2.96 -25.65
C LEU A 13 -4.32 3.02 -25.39
N GLU A 14 -4.77 2.43 -24.29
CA GLU A 14 -6.17 2.50 -23.86
C GLU A 14 -6.58 3.93 -23.48
N TYR A 15 -5.70 4.68 -22.81
CA TYR A 15 -5.96 6.07 -22.47
C TYR A 15 -6.18 6.93 -23.71
N VAL A 16 -5.31 6.81 -24.72
CA VAL A 16 -5.42 7.56 -25.99
C VAL A 16 -6.68 7.16 -26.77
N ALA A 17 -7.01 5.87 -26.81
CA ALA A 17 -8.21 5.39 -27.50
C ALA A 17 -9.51 5.94 -26.87
N LYS A 18 -9.57 6.07 -25.54
CA LYS A 18 -10.71 6.62 -24.80
C LYS A 18 -10.76 8.15 -24.82
N ASN A 19 -9.61 8.80 -24.79
CA ASN A 19 -9.48 10.25 -24.73
C ASN A 19 -8.92 10.79 -26.05
N LYS A 20 -9.69 10.64 -27.13
CA LYS A 20 -9.38 11.34 -28.39
C LYS A 20 -9.46 12.84 -28.11
N LYS A 21 -8.30 13.49 -27.98
CA LYS A 21 -8.20 14.93 -27.89
C LYS A 21 -8.86 15.56 -29.11
N ARG A 22 -9.47 16.72 -28.91
CA ARG A 22 -9.74 17.64 -30.00
C ARG A 22 -8.42 18.33 -30.37
N ASP A 23 -8.21 18.60 -31.64
CA ASP A 23 -6.95 19.18 -32.15
C ASP A 23 -6.68 20.62 -31.65
N ASP A 24 -7.60 21.22 -30.90
CA ASP A 24 -7.57 22.60 -30.39
C ASP A 24 -7.14 22.72 -28.90
N GLU A 25 -6.79 21.62 -28.21
CA GLU A 25 -6.38 21.66 -26.81
C GLU A 25 -4.88 21.98 -26.61
N SER A 26 -4.58 23.17 -26.09
CA SER A 26 -3.25 23.56 -25.63
C SER A 26 -2.95 23.04 -24.22
N ALA A 27 -1.68 22.71 -23.94
CA ALA A 27 -1.21 22.62 -22.55
C ALA A 27 -1.35 23.99 -21.87
N THR A 28 -1.56 24.01 -20.55
CA THR A 28 -1.70 25.26 -19.78
C THR A 28 -0.79 25.30 -18.57
N THR A 29 -0.52 26.51 -18.06
CA THR A 29 0.07 26.72 -16.73
C THR A 29 -0.87 26.27 -15.63
N THR A 30 -0.39 26.28 -14.38
CA THR A 30 -1.22 26.09 -13.18
C THR A 30 -2.35 27.11 -13.04
N THR A 31 -2.22 28.29 -13.66
CA THR A 31 -3.25 29.35 -13.69
C THR A 31 -4.16 29.28 -14.92
N GLY A 32 -4.01 28.28 -15.78
CA GLY A 32 -4.83 28.07 -16.97
C GLY A 32 -4.43 28.89 -18.20
N GLN A 33 -3.25 29.50 -18.21
CA GLN A 33 -2.76 30.23 -19.38
C GLN A 33 -2.26 29.24 -20.45
N PRO A 34 -2.68 29.37 -21.72
CA PRO A 34 -2.24 28.46 -22.77
C PRO A 34 -0.76 28.65 -23.09
N LEU A 35 -0.05 27.55 -23.29
CA LEU A 35 1.34 27.52 -23.72
C LEU A 35 1.43 27.64 -25.24
N VAL A 36 2.36 28.46 -25.73
CA VAL A 36 2.65 28.55 -27.16
C VAL A 36 3.64 27.47 -27.58
N TYR A 37 4.72 27.27 -26.80
CA TYR A 37 5.74 26.24 -27.01
C TYR A 37 6.02 25.53 -25.69
N LYS A 38 6.01 24.19 -25.70
CA LYS A 38 6.25 23.35 -24.51
C LYS A 38 7.67 22.76 -24.49
N ASP A 39 8.32 22.77 -25.64
CA ASP A 39 9.62 22.16 -25.94
C ASP A 39 10.75 23.21 -26.08
N ALA A 40 10.47 24.47 -25.76
CA ALA A 40 11.43 25.57 -25.83
C ALA A 40 11.35 26.45 -24.57
N SER A 41 12.51 26.95 -24.12
CA SER A 41 12.62 27.97 -23.09
C SER A 41 12.86 29.35 -23.72
N LEU A 42 12.49 30.40 -22.99
CA LEU A 42 12.67 31.78 -23.41
C LEU A 42 14.11 32.25 -23.12
N THR A 43 14.87 32.59 -24.16
CA THR A 43 16.26 33.05 -24.07
C THR A 43 16.45 34.43 -24.70
N ILE A 44 17.57 35.11 -24.36
CA ILE A 44 18.07 36.23 -25.15
C ILE A 44 18.85 35.65 -26.34
N ASP A 45 18.33 35.76 -27.56
CA ASP A 45 18.87 35.12 -28.77
C ASP A 45 18.92 33.57 -28.70
N PRO A 46 19.10 32.86 -29.84
CA PRO A 46 19.16 31.39 -29.86
C PRO A 46 20.30 30.76 -29.04
N LYS A 47 21.29 31.55 -28.57
CA LYS A 47 22.47 31.05 -27.84
C LYS A 47 22.73 31.79 -26.51
N GLY A 48 21.89 32.74 -26.13
CA GLY A 48 22.07 33.44 -24.86
C GLY A 48 21.37 32.76 -23.69
N PRO A 49 21.40 33.39 -22.51
CA PRO A 49 20.88 32.80 -21.29
C PRO A 49 19.35 32.71 -21.29
N ILE A 50 18.83 31.77 -20.52
CA ILE A 50 17.40 31.67 -20.20
C ILE A 50 16.98 32.88 -19.36
N LEU A 51 15.83 33.45 -19.69
CA LEU A 51 15.28 34.59 -18.98
C LEU A 51 14.49 34.15 -17.75
N PHE A 52 14.68 34.85 -16.63
CA PHE A 52 13.88 34.63 -15.42
C PHE A 52 12.38 34.96 -15.62
N GLN A 53 12.04 35.75 -16.62
CA GLN A 53 10.64 36.02 -16.97
C GLN A 53 9.94 34.84 -17.69
N ASP A 54 10.66 33.75 -17.97
CA ASP A 54 10.07 32.49 -18.43
C ASP A 54 9.25 31.85 -17.31
N TYR A 55 8.04 32.38 -17.13
CA TYR A 55 7.12 31.92 -16.10
C TYR A 55 6.71 30.45 -16.31
N PHE A 56 6.59 30.00 -17.56
CA PHE A 56 6.21 28.62 -17.88
C PHE A 56 7.26 27.62 -17.40
N LEU A 57 8.53 27.91 -17.68
CA LEU A 57 9.64 27.09 -17.19
C LEU A 57 9.68 27.05 -15.66
N ILE A 58 9.50 28.20 -15.01
CA ILE A 58 9.53 28.28 -13.54
C ILE A 58 8.36 27.51 -12.92
N ASP A 59 7.14 27.65 -13.45
CA ASP A 59 5.93 26.98 -12.97
C ASP A 59 6.10 25.45 -13.02
N GLU A 60 6.55 24.91 -14.16
CA GLU A 60 6.75 23.47 -14.34
C GLU A 60 7.88 22.92 -13.45
N LEU A 61 9.04 23.60 -13.41
CA LEU A 61 10.16 23.16 -12.58
C LEU A 61 9.85 23.26 -11.08
N ALA A 62 9.07 24.26 -10.68
CA ALA A 62 8.64 24.42 -9.30
C ALA A 62 7.71 23.29 -8.86
N HIS A 63 6.79 22.84 -9.72
CA HIS A 63 5.95 21.69 -9.45
C HIS A 63 6.78 20.39 -9.43
N PHE A 64 7.61 20.15 -10.45
CA PHE A 64 8.46 18.96 -10.56
C PHE A 64 9.34 18.75 -9.31
N SER A 65 9.98 19.81 -8.84
CA SER A 65 10.88 19.77 -7.68
C SER A 65 10.14 19.48 -6.36
N ARG A 66 8.80 19.47 -6.36
CA ARG A 66 7.92 19.24 -5.19
C ARG A 66 7.06 17.98 -5.31
N GLU A 67 7.25 17.16 -6.35
CA GLU A 67 6.45 15.94 -6.56
C GLU A 67 6.59 14.91 -5.44
N ARG A 68 7.75 14.86 -4.77
CA ARG A 68 8.04 13.86 -3.74
C ARG A 68 7.52 14.32 -2.39
N ILE A 69 6.61 13.53 -1.82
CA ILE A 69 6.20 13.61 -0.42
C ILE A 69 6.92 12.53 0.40
N PRO A 70 7.06 12.69 1.73
CA PRO A 70 7.58 11.63 2.57
C PRO A 70 6.81 10.32 2.38
N GLU A 71 7.55 9.23 2.21
CA GLU A 71 6.95 7.89 2.20
C GLU A 71 6.44 7.51 3.60
N ARG A 72 5.65 6.44 3.68
CA ARG A 72 5.26 5.89 4.99
C ARG A 72 6.50 5.32 5.67
N VAL A 73 6.69 5.61 6.96
CA VAL A 73 7.84 5.11 7.74
C VAL A 73 7.95 3.58 7.72
N VAL A 74 6.80 2.91 7.69
CA VAL A 74 6.65 1.47 7.46
C VAL A 74 5.64 1.26 6.36
N HIS A 75 5.70 0.13 5.68
CA HIS A 75 4.79 -0.17 4.58
C HIS A 75 4.84 0.83 3.40
N ALA A 76 6.03 1.34 3.06
CA ALA A 76 6.21 2.31 1.98
C ALA A 76 5.87 1.71 0.61
N LYS A 77 6.46 0.55 0.27
CA LYS A 77 6.16 -0.18 -0.96
C LYS A 77 4.80 -0.89 -0.87
N GLY A 78 3.95 -0.68 -1.87
CA GLY A 78 2.66 -1.37 -1.92
C GLY A 78 1.87 -1.13 -3.20
N ALA A 79 0.74 -1.83 -3.30
CA ALA A 79 -0.23 -1.72 -4.39
C ALA A 79 -1.63 -1.51 -3.81
N GLY A 80 -2.53 -0.90 -4.58
CA GLY A 80 -3.89 -0.63 -4.15
C GLY A 80 -4.93 -1.06 -5.18
N ALA A 81 -6.14 -1.31 -4.70
CA ALA A 81 -7.31 -1.59 -5.53
C ALA A 81 -8.57 -1.09 -4.84
N PHE A 82 -9.65 -0.97 -5.60
CA PHE A 82 -10.98 -0.65 -5.09
C PHE A 82 -11.92 -1.82 -5.37
N GLY A 83 -13.02 -1.89 -4.64
CA GLY A 83 -14.03 -2.91 -4.81
C GLY A 83 -15.22 -2.70 -3.89
N TYR A 84 -15.84 -3.79 -3.46
CA TYR A 84 -16.91 -3.75 -2.48
C TYR A 84 -16.76 -4.88 -1.46
N PHE A 85 -17.30 -4.65 -0.27
CA PHE A 85 -17.61 -5.66 0.73
C PHE A 85 -19.09 -6.01 0.65
N GLU A 86 -19.43 -7.29 0.75
CA GLU A 86 -20.82 -7.77 0.72
C GLU A 86 -21.10 -8.64 1.95
N VAL A 87 -22.17 -8.31 2.67
CA VAL A 87 -22.61 -9.11 3.82
C VAL A 87 -23.31 -10.36 3.31
N THR A 88 -22.84 -11.54 3.71
CA THR A 88 -23.46 -12.81 3.31
C THR A 88 -24.15 -13.54 4.46
N HIS A 89 -23.83 -13.17 5.71
CA HIS A 89 -24.35 -13.79 6.93
C HIS A 89 -24.75 -12.70 7.93
N ASP A 90 -25.84 -12.94 8.65
CA ASP A 90 -26.32 -12.03 9.68
C ASP A 90 -25.49 -12.17 10.96
N ILE A 91 -24.86 -11.07 11.36
CA ILE A 91 -24.08 -10.96 12.61
C ILE A 91 -24.58 -9.80 13.49
N THR A 92 -25.78 -9.26 13.24
CA THR A 92 -26.35 -8.10 13.93
C THR A 92 -26.56 -8.34 15.42
N GLN A 93 -26.72 -9.61 15.83
CA GLN A 93 -26.73 -10.04 17.23
C GLN A 93 -25.45 -9.66 18.00
N TYR A 94 -24.32 -9.47 17.30
CA TYR A 94 -23.03 -9.11 17.89
C TYR A 94 -22.70 -7.62 17.74
N THR A 95 -23.10 -6.98 16.63
CA THR A 95 -22.70 -5.61 16.31
C THR A 95 -23.83 -4.80 15.69
N ALA A 96 -23.95 -3.53 16.10
CA ALA A 96 -24.87 -2.56 15.51
C ALA A 96 -24.26 -1.78 14.33
N ALA A 97 -23.03 -2.09 13.91
CA ALA A 97 -22.35 -1.34 12.85
C ALA A 97 -23.08 -1.49 11.52
N LYS A 98 -23.45 -0.36 10.87
CA LYS A 98 -24.24 -0.37 9.63
C LYS A 98 -23.61 -1.13 8.49
N VAL A 99 -22.29 -1.26 8.44
CA VAL A 99 -21.60 -2.06 7.42
C VAL A 99 -22.05 -3.52 7.40
N PHE A 100 -22.54 -4.06 8.53
CA PHE A 100 -23.01 -5.44 8.69
C PHE A 100 -24.54 -5.57 8.78
N SER A 101 -25.30 -4.51 8.53
CA SER A 101 -26.71 -4.41 8.97
C SER A 101 -27.69 -5.37 8.28
N GLN A 102 -27.39 -5.86 7.08
CA GLN A 102 -28.28 -6.75 6.33
C GLN A 102 -27.50 -7.59 5.33
N ILE A 103 -27.93 -8.83 5.13
CA ILE A 103 -27.42 -9.72 4.07
C ILE A 103 -27.68 -9.08 2.70
N GLY A 104 -26.70 -9.19 1.80
CA GLY A 104 -26.70 -8.59 0.47
C GLY A 104 -26.29 -7.11 0.44
N LYS A 105 -26.07 -6.46 1.59
CA LYS A 105 -25.57 -5.08 1.62
C LYS A 105 -24.17 -5.01 1.03
N LYS A 106 -24.00 -4.11 0.06
CA LYS A 106 -22.69 -3.79 -0.53
C LYS A 106 -22.17 -2.46 0.00
N THR A 107 -20.93 -2.45 0.45
CA THR A 107 -20.22 -1.25 0.91
C THR A 107 -18.98 -1.05 0.05
N PRO A 108 -18.78 0.12 -0.59
CA PRO A 108 -17.55 0.39 -1.33
C PRO A 108 -16.32 0.28 -0.42
N ILE A 109 -15.23 -0.28 -0.95
CA ILE A 109 -13.97 -0.39 -0.22
C ILE A 109 -12.77 0.07 -1.05
N ALA A 110 -11.76 0.54 -0.36
CA ALA A 110 -10.40 0.69 -0.88
C ALA A 110 -9.46 -0.23 -0.11
N VAL A 111 -8.56 -0.91 -0.81
CA VAL A 111 -7.60 -1.84 -0.23
C VAL A 111 -6.20 -1.38 -0.59
N ARG A 112 -5.28 -1.46 0.38
CA ARG A 112 -3.84 -1.31 0.15
C ARG A 112 -3.07 -2.50 0.70
N PHE A 113 -2.32 -3.13 -0.19
CA PHE A 113 -1.32 -4.15 0.12
C PHE A 113 0.07 -3.53 0.19
N SER A 114 0.98 -4.13 0.96
CA SER A 114 2.34 -3.57 1.12
C SER A 114 3.36 -4.55 1.68
N GLN A 115 4.64 -4.24 1.50
CA GLN A 115 5.73 -4.75 2.34
C GLN A 115 5.72 -4.04 3.71
N VAL A 116 6.68 -4.25 4.61
CA VAL A 116 6.80 -3.51 5.88
C VAL A 116 8.11 -2.74 5.97
N ALA A 117 9.24 -3.44 5.85
CA ALA A 117 10.56 -2.90 6.16
C ALA A 117 11.09 -1.96 5.06
N GLY A 118 10.74 -2.28 3.82
CA GLY A 118 11.16 -1.63 2.59
C GLY A 118 10.73 -0.17 2.41
N GLU A 119 11.60 0.60 1.74
CA GLU A 119 11.27 1.91 1.16
C GLU A 119 10.44 1.74 -0.12
N MET A 120 10.01 2.84 -0.74
CA MET A 120 9.16 2.84 -1.94
C MET A 120 9.73 2.06 -3.13
N GLY A 121 11.06 1.95 -3.24
CA GLY A 121 11.76 1.20 -4.30
C GLY A 121 12.00 -0.29 -3.99
N TYR A 122 11.48 -0.83 -2.88
CA TYR A 122 11.78 -2.20 -2.46
C TYR A 122 11.08 -3.26 -3.34
N PRO A 123 11.69 -4.43 -3.59
CA PRO A 123 11.04 -5.49 -4.38
C PRO A 123 9.84 -6.10 -3.64
N ASP A 124 8.84 -6.57 -4.40
CA ASP A 124 7.59 -7.07 -3.81
C ASP A 124 7.65 -8.55 -3.36
N SER A 125 8.62 -9.30 -3.85
CA SER A 125 8.81 -10.74 -3.62
C SER A 125 9.77 -11.06 -2.48
N VAL A 126 10.23 -10.09 -1.70
CA VAL A 126 11.13 -10.34 -0.56
C VAL A 126 10.39 -10.96 0.63
N ARG A 127 11.12 -11.68 1.49
CA ARG A 127 10.58 -12.16 2.77
C ARG A 127 10.22 -10.98 3.66
N ASP A 128 8.94 -10.82 3.93
CA ASP A 128 8.43 -9.74 4.77
C ASP A 128 7.00 -10.08 5.24
N VAL A 129 6.51 -9.39 6.27
CA VAL A 129 5.06 -9.34 6.51
C VAL A 129 4.41 -8.56 5.35
N ARG A 130 3.15 -8.89 5.02
CA ARG A 130 2.37 -8.10 4.07
C ARG A 130 1.30 -7.32 4.80
N GLY A 131 1.30 -6.00 4.63
CA GLY A 131 0.17 -5.16 5.05
C GLY A 131 -1.05 -5.46 4.18
N PHE A 132 -2.22 -5.54 4.80
CA PHE A 132 -3.50 -5.76 4.12
C PHE A 132 -4.53 -4.85 4.81
N ALA A 133 -4.56 -3.59 4.38
CA ALA A 133 -5.45 -2.58 4.96
C ALA A 133 -6.70 -2.39 4.10
N ILE A 134 -7.87 -2.44 4.73
CA ILE A 134 -9.17 -2.27 4.07
C ILE A 134 -9.88 -1.05 4.67
N LYS A 135 -10.29 -0.13 3.80
CA LYS A 135 -11.09 1.05 4.12
C LYS A 135 -12.52 0.82 3.63
N PHE A 136 -13.49 0.90 4.53
CA PHE A 136 -14.92 0.76 4.25
C PHE A 136 -15.57 2.14 4.28
N TYR A 137 -16.23 2.51 3.18
CA TYR A 137 -16.97 3.77 3.07
C TYR A 137 -18.41 3.56 3.52
N THR A 138 -18.63 3.56 4.84
CA THR A 138 -19.92 3.26 5.46
C THR A 138 -20.76 4.53 5.67
N GLU A 139 -22.05 4.36 5.93
CA GLU A 139 -22.98 5.46 6.23
C GLU A 139 -22.73 6.09 7.60
N ASP A 140 -22.03 5.40 8.50
CA ASP A 140 -21.60 5.92 9.81
C ASP A 140 -20.18 6.50 9.75
N GLY A 141 -19.64 6.71 8.54
CA GLY A 141 -18.30 7.21 8.29
C GLY A 141 -17.34 6.11 7.83
N ILE A 142 -16.05 6.46 7.78
CA ILE A 142 -15.03 5.53 7.33
C ILE A 142 -14.66 4.58 8.47
N TRP A 143 -14.71 3.28 8.19
CA TRP A 143 -14.11 2.27 9.04
C TRP A 143 -12.84 1.71 8.37
N ASP A 144 -11.71 1.77 9.06
CA ASP A 144 -10.45 1.20 8.59
C ASP A 144 -10.09 -0.07 9.38
N LEU A 145 -10.04 -1.20 8.69
CA LEU A 145 -9.49 -2.45 9.21
C LEU A 145 -8.06 -2.60 8.68
N VAL A 146 -7.11 -2.03 9.43
CA VAL A 146 -5.69 -2.00 9.07
C VAL A 146 -5.00 -3.27 9.55
N GLY A 147 -5.04 -4.32 8.72
CA GLY A 147 -4.52 -5.63 9.07
C GLY A 147 -3.23 -6.02 8.35
N ASN A 148 -2.84 -7.28 8.55
CA ASN A 148 -1.68 -7.92 7.94
C ASN A 148 -2.05 -9.31 7.39
N ASN A 149 -1.15 -9.93 6.62
CA ASN A 149 -1.27 -11.33 6.19
C ASN A 149 -0.96 -12.36 7.29
N THR A 150 -0.83 -11.92 8.54
CA THR A 150 -0.59 -12.76 9.72
C THR A 150 -1.58 -12.42 10.85
N PRO A 151 -2.11 -13.43 11.58
CA PRO A 151 -3.04 -13.22 12.69
C PRO A 151 -2.38 -12.69 13.97
N ILE A 152 -1.05 -12.59 14.01
CA ILE A 152 -0.25 -12.22 15.19
C ILE A 152 0.84 -11.23 14.80
N PHE A 153 1.60 -10.74 15.79
CA PHE A 153 2.73 -9.84 15.55
C PHE A 153 3.92 -10.18 16.45
N PHE A 154 5.08 -9.58 16.16
CA PHE A 154 6.35 -9.86 16.85
C PHE A 154 6.37 -9.41 18.31
N ILE A 155 5.66 -8.35 18.64
CA ILE A 155 5.69 -7.73 19.96
C ILE A 155 4.26 -7.55 20.48
N ARG A 156 4.14 -7.49 21.80
CA ARG A 156 2.85 -7.31 22.50
C ARG A 156 2.69 -5.96 23.17
N ASP A 157 3.72 -5.11 23.12
CA ASP A 157 3.74 -3.75 23.67
C ASP A 157 4.23 -2.76 22.61
N ALA A 158 3.47 -1.70 22.39
CA ALA A 158 3.74 -0.68 21.38
C ALA A 158 5.04 0.09 21.64
N VAL A 159 5.52 0.17 22.89
CA VAL A 159 6.76 0.90 23.23
C VAL A 159 7.98 0.32 22.50
N LEU A 160 7.95 -0.97 22.17
CA LEU A 160 9.03 -1.66 21.44
C LEU A 160 8.90 -1.55 19.92
N PHE A 161 7.81 -1.01 19.39
CA PHE A 161 7.56 -0.97 17.95
C PHE A 161 8.63 -0.17 17.18
N PRO A 162 9.03 1.05 17.61
CA PRO A 162 10.10 1.77 16.91
C PRO A 162 11.42 1.00 16.90
N SER A 163 11.80 0.40 18.03
CA SER A 163 13.03 -0.41 18.14
C SER A 163 13.00 -1.62 17.22
N PHE A 164 11.87 -2.34 17.16
CA PHE A 164 11.68 -3.46 16.24
C PHE A 164 11.76 -3.02 14.77
N ILE A 165 11.11 -1.91 14.41
CA ILE A 165 11.16 -1.42 13.03
C ILE A 165 12.58 -0.99 12.63
N HIS A 166 13.35 -0.41 13.54
CA HIS A 166 14.75 -0.07 13.27
C HIS A 166 15.59 -1.31 12.96
N THR A 167 15.32 -2.46 13.58
CA THR A 167 16.10 -3.69 13.34
C THR A 167 15.85 -4.31 11.97
N LEU A 168 14.69 -4.03 11.35
CA LEU A 168 14.37 -4.44 9.99
C LEU A 168 14.88 -3.47 8.91
N LYS A 169 15.34 -2.28 9.32
CA LYS A 169 15.75 -1.20 8.42
C LYS A 169 17.27 -1.19 8.26
N ARG A 170 17.82 -0.02 7.95
CA ARG A 170 19.23 0.18 7.63
C ARG A 170 20.01 0.43 8.91
N ASN A 171 21.22 -0.11 8.96
CA ASN A 171 22.18 0.24 10.00
C ASN A 171 22.41 1.77 10.01
N PRO A 172 22.38 2.43 11.18
CA PRO A 172 22.46 3.90 11.26
C PRO A 172 23.80 4.48 10.81
N THR A 173 24.88 3.69 10.82
CA THR A 173 26.22 4.13 10.40
C THR A 173 26.48 3.81 8.93
N THR A 174 26.23 2.58 8.51
CA THR A 174 26.57 2.13 7.14
C THR A 174 25.45 2.38 6.14
N HIS A 175 24.22 2.57 6.62
CA HIS A 175 23.01 2.68 5.80
C HIS A 175 22.72 1.43 4.94
N ILE A 176 23.34 0.29 5.26
CA ILE A 176 23.19 -1.00 4.57
C ILE A 176 22.08 -1.83 5.24
N ARG A 177 21.43 -2.69 4.44
CA ARG A 177 20.49 -3.72 4.89
C ARG A 177 20.64 -5.01 4.05
N PRO A 178 20.18 -6.17 4.55
CA PRO A 178 19.82 -6.40 5.95
C PRO A 178 21.06 -6.36 6.86
N ASP A 179 20.88 -5.87 8.08
CA ASP A 179 21.85 -6.05 9.17
C ASP A 179 21.34 -7.21 10.05
N TYR A 180 21.96 -8.38 9.89
CA TYR A 180 21.50 -9.60 10.55
C TYR A 180 21.77 -9.58 12.05
N ASP A 181 22.80 -8.86 12.52
CA ASP A 181 23.09 -8.74 13.94
C ASP A 181 22.02 -7.89 14.61
N MET A 182 21.64 -6.75 14.02
CA MET A 182 20.52 -5.93 14.54
C MET A 182 19.22 -6.73 14.63
N PHE A 183 18.89 -7.51 13.59
CA PHE A 183 17.68 -8.32 13.58
C PHE A 183 17.72 -9.41 14.66
N TRP A 184 18.76 -10.25 14.67
CA TRP A 184 18.82 -11.40 15.58
C TRP A 184 19.13 -11.03 17.03
N ASP A 185 19.82 -9.92 17.30
CA ASP A 185 19.98 -9.38 18.65
C ASP A 185 18.61 -9.06 19.26
N PHE A 186 17.77 -8.30 18.55
CA PHE A 186 16.43 -7.97 19.03
C PHE A 186 15.54 -9.22 19.19
N ILE A 187 15.53 -10.11 18.19
CA ILE A 187 14.69 -11.32 18.21
C ILE A 187 15.10 -12.28 19.34
N SER A 188 16.40 -12.50 19.54
CA SER A 188 16.91 -13.45 20.56
C SER A 188 16.74 -12.95 21.99
N LEU A 189 16.79 -11.63 22.21
CA LEU A 189 16.55 -11.02 23.52
C LEU A 189 15.06 -10.87 23.87
N ARG A 190 14.16 -11.08 22.90
CA ARG A 190 12.71 -10.89 23.02
C ARG A 190 11.95 -12.16 22.64
N PRO A 191 11.81 -13.14 23.55
CA PRO A 191 11.17 -14.42 23.26
C PRO A 191 9.69 -14.30 22.84
N GLU A 192 9.02 -13.19 23.13
CA GLU A 192 7.67 -12.89 22.63
C GLU A 192 7.57 -12.86 21.10
N THR A 193 8.69 -12.64 20.41
CA THR A 193 8.78 -12.59 18.94
C THR A 193 8.68 -13.98 18.29
N THR A 194 8.95 -15.04 19.06
CA THR A 194 9.11 -16.42 18.56
C THR A 194 7.99 -16.86 17.63
N HIS A 195 6.72 -16.63 18.01
CA HIS A 195 5.59 -17.12 17.23
C HIS A 195 5.53 -16.47 15.84
N GLN A 196 5.65 -15.14 15.77
CA GLN A 196 5.64 -14.45 14.49
C GLN A 196 6.93 -14.70 13.70
N THR A 197 8.08 -14.89 14.35
CA THR A 197 9.33 -15.27 13.68
C THR A 197 9.21 -16.61 12.96
N VAL A 198 8.57 -17.61 13.59
CA VAL A 198 8.29 -18.90 12.93
C VAL A 198 7.40 -18.73 11.70
N VAL A 199 6.33 -17.92 11.79
CA VAL A 199 5.47 -17.61 10.64
C VAL A 199 6.25 -16.87 9.55
N PHE A 200 7.07 -15.89 9.93
CA PHE A 200 7.87 -15.07 9.03
C PHE A 200 8.87 -15.90 8.22
N PHE A 201 9.49 -16.91 8.82
CA PHE A 201 10.44 -17.82 8.15
C PHE A 201 9.79 -19.04 7.48
N SER A 202 8.49 -19.27 7.68
CA SER A 202 7.73 -20.25 6.91
C SER A 202 7.55 -19.82 5.44
N ASP A 203 6.94 -20.69 4.62
CA ASP A 203 6.60 -20.37 3.23
C ASP A 203 5.70 -19.12 3.12
N ARG A 204 4.85 -18.86 4.11
CA ARG A 204 3.97 -17.68 4.14
C ARG A 204 4.70 -16.35 4.25
N GLY A 205 6.01 -16.36 4.50
CA GLY A 205 6.84 -15.16 4.48
C GLY A 205 7.06 -14.58 3.08
N ILE A 206 6.79 -15.35 2.02
CA ILE A 206 6.95 -14.92 0.62
C ILE A 206 5.71 -15.32 -0.21
N PRO A 207 4.56 -14.67 -0.02
CA PRO A 207 3.38 -14.96 -0.82
C PRO A 207 3.59 -14.62 -2.31
N ASP A 208 3.01 -15.42 -3.19
CA ASP A 208 3.02 -15.21 -4.64
C ASP A 208 1.99 -14.13 -5.01
N GLY A 209 2.43 -12.87 -4.88
CA GLY A 209 1.57 -11.71 -5.04
C GLY A 209 0.51 -11.58 -3.93
N TYR A 210 -0.28 -10.51 -4.00
CA TYR A 210 -1.22 -10.16 -2.93
C TYR A 210 -2.53 -10.94 -2.95
N ARG A 211 -2.84 -11.64 -4.05
CA ARG A 211 -4.09 -12.39 -4.20
C ARG A 211 -4.07 -13.75 -3.52
N TYR A 212 -2.89 -14.30 -3.22
CA TYR A 212 -2.72 -15.66 -2.69
C TYR A 212 -2.30 -15.69 -1.22
N MET A 213 -2.71 -14.68 -0.46
CA MET A 213 -2.52 -14.59 0.98
C MET A 213 -3.85 -14.29 1.67
N HIS A 214 -4.05 -14.83 2.86
CA HIS A 214 -5.11 -14.36 3.74
C HIS A 214 -4.75 -12.99 4.31
N GLY A 215 -5.72 -12.32 4.92
CA GLY A 215 -5.41 -11.29 5.88
C GLY A 215 -6.26 -11.35 7.13
N TYR A 216 -5.81 -10.60 8.11
CA TYR A 216 -6.28 -10.66 9.48
C TYR A 216 -6.26 -9.28 10.10
N GLY A 217 -7.23 -8.99 10.97
CA GLY A 217 -7.17 -7.80 11.81
C GLY A 217 -6.06 -7.86 12.87
N SER A 218 -5.51 -9.06 13.10
CA SER A 218 -4.49 -9.44 14.09
C SER A 218 -4.91 -9.18 15.55
N ASN A 219 -5.27 -7.95 15.89
CA ASN A 219 -5.74 -7.55 17.22
C ASN A 219 -7.12 -8.14 17.55
N THR A 220 -7.40 -8.24 18.85
CA THR A 220 -8.76 -8.48 19.35
C THR A 220 -9.50 -7.16 19.34
N PHE A 221 -10.66 -7.13 18.70
CA PHE A 221 -11.54 -5.97 18.66
C PHE A 221 -12.79 -6.22 19.51
N ALA A 222 -13.58 -5.17 19.69
CA ALA A 222 -14.85 -5.22 20.38
C ALA A 222 -15.99 -4.97 19.40
N PHE A 223 -17.03 -5.77 19.52
CA PHE A 223 -18.34 -5.49 18.98
C PHE A 223 -19.30 -5.12 20.10
N VAL A 224 -20.22 -4.21 19.77
CA VAL A 224 -21.34 -3.80 20.62
C VAL A 224 -22.59 -3.88 19.76
N ASN A 225 -23.58 -4.66 20.19
CA ASN A 225 -24.84 -4.82 19.47
C ASN A 225 -25.84 -3.69 19.79
N ALA A 226 -27.04 -3.76 19.22
CA ALA A 226 -28.05 -2.70 19.36
C ALA A 226 -28.56 -2.53 20.81
N GLU A 227 -28.50 -3.59 21.63
CA GLU A 227 -28.85 -3.55 23.06
C GLU A 227 -27.68 -3.10 23.95
N GLY A 228 -26.52 -2.76 23.38
CA GLY A 228 -25.34 -2.34 24.13
C GLY A 228 -24.52 -3.50 24.71
N LYS A 229 -24.77 -4.75 24.30
CA LYS A 229 -24.03 -5.92 24.77
C LYS A 229 -22.69 -6.07 24.06
N PHE A 230 -21.65 -6.33 24.84
CA PHE A 230 -20.27 -6.42 24.41
C PHE A 230 -19.85 -7.84 24.00
N TYR A 231 -19.05 -7.94 22.93
CA TYR A 231 -18.43 -9.18 22.46
C TYR A 231 -17.00 -8.92 21.96
N TYR A 232 -16.06 -9.81 22.26
CA TYR A 232 -14.75 -9.79 21.61
C TYR A 232 -14.80 -10.47 20.24
N CYS A 233 -14.03 -9.95 19.27
CA CYS A 233 -13.92 -10.54 17.94
C CYS A 233 -12.50 -10.47 17.37
N LYS A 234 -12.26 -11.31 16.35
CA LYS A 234 -11.08 -11.27 15.47
C LYS A 234 -11.58 -11.25 14.03
N PHE A 235 -10.95 -10.45 13.18
CA PHE A 235 -11.27 -10.42 11.76
C PHE A 235 -10.34 -11.32 10.97
N HIS A 236 -10.94 -12.19 10.14
CA HIS A 236 -10.25 -13.09 9.22
C HIS A 236 -10.88 -12.88 7.84
N TYR A 237 -10.06 -12.61 6.84
CA TYR A 237 -10.50 -12.50 5.45
C TYR A 237 -9.61 -13.40 4.60
N LEU A 238 -10.15 -14.59 4.34
CA LEU A 238 -9.45 -15.66 3.67
C LEU A 238 -9.54 -15.46 2.15
N SER A 239 -8.39 -15.49 1.47
CA SER A 239 -8.36 -15.49 0.01
C SER A 239 -9.13 -16.67 -0.59
N ASP A 240 -10.10 -16.37 -1.44
CA ASP A 240 -10.82 -17.33 -2.26
C ASP A 240 -9.95 -17.95 -3.37
N GLN A 241 -8.80 -17.35 -3.66
CA GLN A 241 -7.82 -17.89 -4.61
C GLN A 241 -6.94 -18.99 -3.98
N GLY A 242 -7.07 -19.23 -2.68
CA GLY A 242 -6.20 -20.11 -1.91
C GLY A 242 -4.85 -19.48 -1.56
N ILE A 243 -4.00 -20.28 -0.90
CA ILE A 243 -2.65 -19.87 -0.51
C ILE A 243 -1.63 -20.38 -1.54
N ARG A 244 -0.73 -19.48 -1.96
CA ARG A 244 0.40 -19.78 -2.84
C ARG A 244 1.58 -18.91 -2.45
N ASN A 245 2.76 -19.52 -2.38
CA ASN A 245 3.99 -18.87 -1.94
C ASN A 245 5.09 -19.09 -2.99
N LEU A 246 6.04 -18.17 -3.06
CA LEU A 246 7.23 -18.29 -3.89
C LEU A 246 8.34 -19.01 -3.12
N GLN A 247 9.11 -19.84 -3.84
CA GLN A 247 10.36 -20.36 -3.31
C GLN A 247 11.42 -19.25 -3.26
N PRO A 248 12.35 -19.25 -2.28
CA PRO A 248 13.33 -18.18 -2.13
C PRO A 248 14.19 -17.90 -3.38
N ASP A 249 14.54 -18.93 -4.14
CA ASP A 249 15.33 -18.82 -5.38
C ASP A 249 14.57 -18.17 -6.53
N VAL A 250 13.25 -18.36 -6.60
CA VAL A 250 12.36 -17.69 -7.56
C VAL A 250 12.15 -16.24 -7.14
N ALA A 251 11.99 -16.00 -5.84
CA ALA A 251 11.72 -14.68 -5.28
C ALA A 251 12.87 -13.67 -5.44
N MET A 252 14.11 -14.17 -5.52
CA MET A 252 15.34 -13.37 -5.64
C MET A 252 15.74 -13.03 -7.09
N LYS A 253 15.04 -13.58 -8.09
CA LYS A 253 15.24 -13.24 -9.51
C LYS A 253 14.48 -11.97 -9.88
#